data_AF-A0A7S3F1E2-F1
#
_entry.id   AF-A0A7S3F1E2-F1
#
_cell.length_a   1.000
_cell.length_b   1.000
_cell.length_c   1.000
_cell.angle_alpha   90.00
_cell.angle_beta   90.00
_cell.angle_gamma   90.00
#
_symmetry.space_group_name_H-M   'P 1'
#
loop_
_entity.id
_entity.type
_entity.pdbx_description
1 polymer ?
#
loop_
_entity_poly.entity_id
_entity_poly.type
_entity_poly.pdbx_seq_one_letter_code
_entity_poly.pdbx_strand_id
1 'polypeptide(L)'
;MAYAVGALPSSVLRITRLEMTWQVGAAPARSYAFFSPWFGMDPLDNLNLIQPVNPWGGRSWSMYTEYYQWRPSHNSNSIQKPVLSGQTLKGSLVYDASSDSYELSQTVLETGVTSSQVVPCQNGKKFLVPYIVYEKVFPCRSYPPDGVVTFRNITMECETASAASVDCKNLVTWSAQYKDDNCNMRAHVDSSDQIRITWDTSAISKYDNHTAAELVDLNSKAGWAQKLIATRGVAVVEA
;
A
#
# COMPACT_ATOMS: atom_id res chain seq x y z
N MET A 1 -3.07 11.66 -3.43
CA MET A 1 -2.63 10.26 -3.59
C MET A 1 -1.76 10.17 -4.83
N ALA A 2 -0.53 9.69 -4.69
CA ALA A 2 0.38 9.43 -5.79
C ALA A 2 0.80 7.96 -5.82
N TYR A 3 1.17 7.48 -6.99
CA TYR A 3 1.58 6.09 -7.18
C TYR A 3 2.49 5.93 -8.39
N ALA A 4 3.30 4.88 -8.38
CA ALA A 4 3.93 4.34 -9.57
C ALA A 4 3.25 3.02 -9.93
N VAL A 5 3.00 2.81 -11.22
CA VAL A 5 2.47 1.55 -11.77
C VAL A 5 3.46 0.98 -12.78
N GLY A 6 3.72 -0.32 -12.71
CA GLY A 6 4.60 -1.01 -13.64
C GLY A 6 3.83 -1.66 -14.78
N ALA A 7 4.40 -1.61 -15.98
CA ALA A 7 3.96 -2.38 -17.13
C ALA A 7 5.03 -3.40 -17.51
N LEU A 8 4.63 -4.67 -17.65
CA LEU A 8 5.49 -5.76 -18.08
C LEU A 8 5.20 -6.13 -19.55
N PRO A 9 6.21 -6.63 -20.29
CA PRO A 9 5.99 -7.11 -21.66
C PRO A 9 5.09 -8.37 -21.65
N SER A 10 4.40 -8.61 -22.77
CA SER A 10 3.48 -9.76 -22.93
C SER A 10 4.15 -11.13 -22.83
N SER A 11 5.48 -11.19 -22.86
CA SER A 11 6.26 -12.42 -22.63
C SER A 11 6.25 -12.87 -21.17
N VAL A 12 5.92 -11.98 -20.24
CA VAL A 12 5.76 -12.29 -18.83
C VAL A 12 4.36 -12.79 -18.56
N LEU A 13 4.27 -13.94 -17.91
CA LEU A 13 3.01 -14.61 -17.59
C LEU A 13 2.52 -14.28 -16.18
N ARG A 14 3.43 -14.07 -15.23
CA ARG A 14 3.14 -13.81 -13.82
C ARG A 14 4.35 -13.18 -13.14
N ILE A 15 4.15 -12.28 -12.18
CA ILE A 15 5.20 -11.91 -11.22
C ILE A 15 5.25 -13.00 -10.14
N THR A 16 6.35 -13.73 -10.04
CA THR A 16 6.55 -14.83 -9.07
C THR A 16 7.15 -14.34 -7.76
N ARG A 17 7.88 -13.23 -7.79
CA ARG A 17 8.40 -12.56 -6.60
C ARG A 17 8.35 -11.04 -6.78
N LEU A 18 7.89 -10.32 -5.76
CA LEU A 18 8.08 -8.88 -5.63
C LEU A 18 8.49 -8.56 -4.20
N GLU A 19 9.68 -7.97 -4.04
CA GLU A 19 10.19 -7.55 -2.73
C GLU A 19 10.68 -6.11 -2.78
N MET A 20 10.45 -5.38 -1.69
CA MET A 20 10.98 -4.03 -1.50
C MET A 20 11.25 -3.78 -0.02
N THR A 21 12.09 -2.78 0.23
CA THR A 21 12.32 -2.23 1.57
C THR A 21 11.98 -0.75 1.62
N TRP A 22 11.47 -0.26 2.74
CA TRP A 22 11.25 1.17 2.96
C TRP A 22 11.35 1.49 4.45
N GLN A 23 11.67 2.74 4.74
CA GLN A 23 11.70 3.25 6.11
C GLN A 23 10.32 3.76 6.51
N VAL A 24 9.89 3.45 7.73
CA VAL A 24 8.70 4.03 8.35
C VAL A 24 8.98 5.50 8.65
N GLY A 25 8.14 6.40 8.13
CA GLY A 25 8.30 7.84 8.33
C GLY A 25 8.24 8.26 9.80
N ALA A 26 8.72 9.47 10.08
CA ALA A 26 8.54 10.10 11.38
C ALA A 26 7.05 10.17 11.76
N ALA A 27 6.77 10.16 13.06
CA ALA A 27 5.41 10.28 13.52
C ALA A 27 4.91 11.71 13.20
N PRO A 28 3.83 11.88 12.42
CA PRO A 28 3.22 13.19 12.27
C PRO A 28 2.56 13.63 13.59
N ALA A 29 2.09 14.87 13.62
CA ALA A 29 1.23 15.33 14.70
C ALA A 29 -0.02 14.43 14.81
N ARG A 30 -0.40 14.11 16.05
CA ARG A 30 -1.61 13.32 16.32
C ARG A 30 -2.82 13.99 15.69
N SER A 31 -3.59 13.21 14.95
CA SER A 31 -4.76 13.69 14.22
C SER A 31 -5.72 12.54 13.95
N TYR A 32 -6.79 12.80 13.22
CA TYR A 32 -7.66 11.76 12.70
C TYR A 32 -7.13 11.15 11.39
N ALA A 33 -5.96 11.55 10.90
CA ALA A 33 -5.44 11.13 9.60
C ALA A 33 -5.29 9.61 9.51
N PHE A 34 -5.76 9.05 8.40
CA PHE A 34 -5.42 7.70 7.98
C PHE A 34 -4.82 7.75 6.58
N PHE A 35 -3.60 7.25 6.44
CA PHE A 35 -2.90 7.12 5.17
C PHE A 35 -1.90 5.97 5.27
N SER A 36 -1.45 5.47 4.12
CA SER A 36 -0.52 4.34 4.09
C SER A 36 0.39 4.39 2.87
N PRO A 37 1.72 4.36 3.04
CA PRO A 37 2.59 3.77 2.05
C PRO A 37 2.33 2.26 1.92
N TRP A 38 2.39 1.74 0.70
CA TRP A 38 2.37 0.32 0.40
C TRP A 38 2.92 0.04 -1.00
N PHE A 39 3.27 -1.22 -1.26
CA PHE A 39 3.42 -1.74 -2.62
C PHE A 39 2.55 -2.98 -2.77
N GLY A 40 2.19 -3.32 -4.00
CA GLY A 40 1.30 -4.45 -4.23
C GLY A 40 1.22 -4.83 -5.68
N MET A 41 0.34 -5.78 -5.99
CA MET A 41 0.03 -6.13 -7.36
C MET A 41 -1.40 -6.59 -7.54
N ASP A 42 -1.91 -6.37 -8.75
CA ASP A 42 -3.18 -6.90 -9.24
C ASP A 42 -2.97 -7.87 -10.42
N PRO A 43 -3.93 -8.78 -10.68
CA PRO A 43 -4.01 -9.47 -11.97
C PRO A 43 -4.35 -8.53 -13.12
N LEU A 44 -5.26 -7.59 -12.85
CA LEU A 44 -5.74 -6.54 -13.73
C LEU A 44 -6.13 -5.35 -12.85
N ASP A 45 -5.97 -4.14 -13.36
CA ASP A 45 -6.26 -2.92 -12.61
C ASP A 45 -7.63 -2.98 -11.90
N ASN A 46 -7.61 -2.72 -10.59
CA ASN A 46 -8.78 -2.73 -9.71
C ASN A 46 -9.58 -4.06 -9.68
N LEU A 47 -8.90 -5.21 -9.73
CA LEU A 47 -9.55 -6.53 -9.62
C LEU A 47 -9.32 -7.19 -8.26
N ASN A 48 -8.07 -7.50 -7.91
CA ASN A 48 -7.68 -8.25 -6.72
C ASN A 48 -6.29 -7.82 -6.28
N LEU A 49 -6.20 -7.03 -5.23
CA LEU A 49 -4.95 -6.47 -4.76
C LEU A 49 -4.36 -7.36 -3.66
N ILE A 50 -3.09 -7.70 -3.79
CA ILE A 50 -2.27 -8.23 -2.68
C ILE A 50 -1.15 -7.25 -2.36
N GLN A 51 -0.93 -6.97 -1.08
CA GLN A 51 -0.02 -5.91 -0.68
C GLN A 51 0.49 -6.04 0.76
N PRO A 52 1.76 -5.70 1.04
CA PRO A 52 2.20 -5.29 2.37
C PRO A 52 1.84 -3.82 2.60
N VAL A 53 1.19 -3.53 3.73
CA VAL A 53 0.63 -2.21 4.08
C VAL A 53 1.29 -1.68 5.34
N ASN A 54 1.64 -0.39 5.38
CA ASN A 54 2.21 0.28 6.55
C ASN A 54 1.41 1.55 6.91
N PRO A 55 0.22 1.42 7.53
CA PRO A 55 -0.63 2.57 7.76
C PRO A 55 -0.28 3.35 9.02
N TRP A 56 -0.52 4.66 8.94
CA TRP A 56 -0.66 5.55 10.09
C TRP A 56 -2.13 5.60 10.52
N GLY A 57 -2.41 5.22 11.76
CA GLY A 57 -3.77 5.20 12.33
C GLY A 57 -4.14 6.45 13.12
N GLY A 58 -3.55 7.61 12.82
CA GLY A 58 -3.77 8.88 13.54
C GLY A 58 -2.93 9.05 14.82
N ARG A 59 -2.43 7.94 15.38
CA ARG A 59 -1.64 7.92 16.63
C ARG A 59 -0.35 7.11 16.57
N SER A 60 -0.31 6.08 15.74
CA SER A 60 0.83 5.16 15.64
C SER A 60 0.89 4.54 14.25
N TRP A 61 2.08 4.12 13.88
CA TRP A 61 2.31 3.26 12.73
C TRP A 61 1.99 1.80 13.07
N SER A 62 1.65 1.06 12.03
CA SER A 62 1.47 -0.38 12.09
C SER A 62 1.90 -1.03 10.78
N MET A 63 1.98 -2.34 10.76
CA MET A 63 2.19 -3.11 9.54
C MET A 63 1.31 -4.36 9.51
N TYR A 64 0.88 -4.73 8.31
CA TYR A 64 0.21 -5.99 7.99
C TYR A 64 0.29 -6.26 6.49
N THR A 65 -0.24 -7.40 6.06
CA THR A 65 -0.47 -7.69 4.65
C THR A 65 -1.96 -7.75 4.40
N GLU A 66 -2.38 -7.43 3.19
CA GLU A 66 -3.79 -7.36 2.81
C GLU A 66 -4.01 -8.04 1.47
N TYR A 67 -5.14 -8.73 1.40
CA TYR A 67 -5.80 -9.12 0.18
C TYR A 67 -7.13 -8.34 0.09
N TYR A 68 -7.31 -7.61 -1.01
CA TYR A 68 -8.53 -6.85 -1.28
C TYR A 68 -9.12 -7.23 -2.64
N GLN A 69 -10.40 -7.58 -2.66
CA GLN A 69 -11.18 -7.74 -3.89
C GLN A 69 -12.09 -6.55 -4.05
N TRP A 70 -12.09 -5.95 -5.24
CA TRP A 70 -12.93 -4.79 -5.51
C TRP A 70 -14.40 -5.18 -5.68
N ARG A 71 -14.68 -6.26 -6.43
CA ARG A 71 -16.06 -6.70 -6.74
C ARG A 71 -16.20 -8.24 -6.84
N PRO A 72 -17.16 -8.84 -6.10
CA PRO A 72 -17.83 -8.27 -4.91
C PRO A 72 -16.77 -7.91 -3.86
N SER A 73 -17.01 -6.84 -3.09
CA SER A 73 -15.99 -6.34 -2.17
C SER A 73 -15.67 -7.35 -1.08
N HIS A 74 -14.39 -7.69 -0.92
CA HIS A 74 -13.90 -8.59 0.13
C HIS A 74 -12.52 -8.13 0.59
N ASN A 75 -12.24 -8.29 1.89
CA ASN A 75 -10.97 -7.89 2.48
C ASN A 75 -10.49 -8.92 3.50
N SER A 76 -9.22 -9.31 3.42
CA SER A 76 -8.55 -10.21 4.36
C SER A 76 -7.18 -9.64 4.75
N ASN A 77 -6.95 -9.46 6.05
CA ASN A 77 -5.71 -8.89 6.57
C ASN A 77 -5.00 -9.92 7.45
N SER A 78 -3.68 -9.97 7.36
CA SER A 78 -2.87 -10.68 8.36
C SER A 78 -2.93 -9.96 9.71
N ILE A 79 -2.38 -10.60 10.75
CA ILE A 79 -2.31 -10.00 12.09
C ILE A 79 -1.51 -8.71 12.05
N GLN A 80 -2.16 -7.60 12.40
CA GLN A 80 -1.51 -6.29 12.52
C GLN A 80 -0.45 -6.29 13.61
N LYS A 81 0.71 -5.69 13.33
CA LYS A 81 1.81 -5.52 14.26
C LYS A 81 2.15 -4.03 14.41
N PRO A 82 2.50 -3.56 15.62
CA PRO A 82 3.03 -2.21 15.78
C PRO A 82 4.40 -2.10 15.09
N VAL A 83 4.70 -0.93 14.54
CA VAL A 83 6.03 -0.56 14.05
C VAL A 83 6.34 0.86 14.48
N LEU A 84 7.61 1.16 14.71
CA LEU A 84 8.07 2.48 15.15
C LEU A 84 8.59 3.29 13.97
N SER A 85 8.51 4.61 14.08
CA SER A 85 9.16 5.53 13.15
C SER A 85 10.67 5.27 13.06
N GLY A 86 11.22 5.40 11.87
CA GLY A 86 12.63 5.17 11.57
C GLY A 86 13.00 3.71 11.36
N GLN A 87 12.16 2.75 11.74
CA GLN A 87 12.39 1.32 11.45
C GLN A 87 12.25 1.02 9.95
N THR A 88 12.85 -0.07 9.53
CA THR A 88 12.89 -0.52 8.14
C THR A 88 11.98 -1.73 7.98
N LEU A 89 11.06 -1.62 7.04
CA LEU A 89 10.17 -2.69 6.65
C LEU A 89 10.72 -3.37 5.40
N LYS A 90 10.69 -4.70 5.39
CA LYS A 90 10.84 -5.53 4.19
C LYS A 90 9.51 -6.18 3.89
N GLY A 91 8.92 -5.87 2.75
CA GLY A 91 7.74 -6.56 2.24
C GLY A 91 8.12 -7.59 1.19
N SER A 92 7.37 -8.69 1.10
CA SER A 92 7.57 -9.72 0.10
C SER A 92 6.23 -10.32 -0.34
N LEU A 93 6.11 -10.56 -1.64
CA LEU A 93 5.01 -11.27 -2.31
C LEU A 93 5.63 -12.40 -3.12
N VAL A 94 5.45 -13.65 -2.70
CA VAL A 94 6.11 -14.81 -3.32
C VAL A 94 5.07 -15.84 -3.75
N TYR A 95 5.10 -16.20 -5.03
CA TYR A 95 4.23 -17.24 -5.59
C TYR A 95 4.74 -18.63 -5.25
N ASP A 96 3.84 -19.49 -4.76
CA ASP A 96 4.05 -20.92 -4.61
C ASP A 96 3.21 -21.68 -5.65
N ALA A 97 3.92 -22.30 -6.60
CA ALA A 97 3.30 -23.07 -7.67
C ALA A 97 2.61 -24.36 -7.18
N SER A 98 3.04 -24.92 -6.04
CA SER A 98 2.47 -26.17 -5.52
C SER A 98 1.07 -25.99 -4.95
N SER A 99 0.78 -24.81 -4.41
CA SER A 99 -0.50 -24.46 -3.81
C SER A 99 -1.31 -23.43 -4.62
N ASP A 100 -0.78 -22.96 -5.75
CA ASP A 100 -1.31 -21.85 -6.56
C ASP A 100 -1.70 -20.65 -5.67
N SER A 101 -0.75 -20.17 -4.86
CA SER A 101 -0.99 -19.11 -3.88
C SER A 101 0.19 -18.16 -3.79
N TYR A 102 -0.03 -16.99 -3.19
CA TYR A 102 1.03 -16.09 -2.79
C TYR A 102 1.21 -16.11 -1.28
N GLU A 103 2.44 -16.26 -0.81
CA GLU A 103 2.81 -15.85 0.53
C GLU A 103 3.07 -14.34 0.53
N LEU A 104 2.30 -13.62 1.34
CA LEU A 104 2.50 -12.20 1.61
C LEU A 104 3.19 -12.10 2.96
N SER A 105 4.29 -11.35 3.04
CA SER A 105 4.95 -11.09 4.32
C SER A 105 5.44 -9.64 4.43
N GLN A 106 5.54 -9.18 5.67
CA GLN A 106 6.14 -7.91 6.03
C GLN A 106 6.92 -8.05 7.34
N THR A 107 8.20 -7.73 7.32
CA THR A 107 9.13 -7.91 8.43
C THR A 107 9.77 -6.59 8.82
N VAL A 108 9.81 -6.30 10.12
CA VAL A 108 10.64 -5.22 10.67
C VAL A 108 12.08 -5.71 10.75
N LEU A 109 12.98 -5.17 9.94
CA LEU A 109 14.35 -5.68 9.82
C LEU A 109 15.14 -5.58 11.12
N GLU A 110 14.88 -4.57 11.94
CA GLU A 110 15.58 -4.35 13.20
C GLU A 110 15.18 -5.35 14.29
N THR A 111 13.98 -5.95 14.20
CA THR A 111 13.45 -6.81 15.28
C THR A 111 13.11 -8.23 14.84
N GLY A 112 13.03 -8.48 13.53
CA GLY A 112 12.56 -9.75 12.97
C GLY A 112 11.06 -10.00 13.11
N VAL A 113 10.31 -9.11 13.78
CA VAL A 113 8.85 -9.21 13.89
C VAL A 113 8.26 -9.24 12.49
N THR A 114 7.42 -10.24 12.23
CA THR A 114 6.83 -10.48 10.91
C THR A 114 5.30 -10.58 11.03
N SER A 115 4.61 -10.05 10.01
CA SER A 115 3.20 -10.29 9.73
C SER A 115 3.08 -10.94 8.35
N SER A 116 2.35 -12.05 8.26
CA SER A 116 2.20 -12.78 6.99
C SER A 116 0.82 -13.43 6.85
N GLN A 117 0.45 -13.73 5.61
CA GLN A 117 -0.68 -14.59 5.26
C GLN A 117 -0.42 -15.26 3.91
N VAL A 118 -1.16 -16.35 3.65
CA VAL A 118 -1.17 -17.01 2.34
C VAL A 118 -2.49 -16.68 1.63
N VAL A 119 -2.41 -16.28 0.38
CA VAL A 119 -3.56 -15.88 -0.46
C VAL A 119 -3.63 -16.76 -1.70
N PRO A 120 -4.63 -17.66 -1.81
CA PRO A 120 -4.84 -18.47 -3.02
C PRO A 120 -5.12 -17.61 -4.26
N CYS A 121 -4.65 -18.01 -5.43
CA CYS A 121 -4.79 -17.27 -6.69
C CYS A 121 -6.22 -17.27 -7.29
N GLN A 122 -7.25 -17.66 -6.54
CA GLN A 122 -8.67 -17.55 -6.91
C GLN A 122 -8.98 -17.94 -8.36
N ASN A 123 -8.77 -19.21 -8.70
CA ASN A 123 -8.92 -19.76 -10.05
C ASN A 123 -7.77 -19.37 -11.00
N GLY A 124 -6.52 -19.48 -10.55
CA GLY A 124 -5.34 -19.31 -11.41
C GLY A 124 -5.09 -17.88 -11.91
N LYS A 125 -5.61 -16.86 -11.22
CA LYS A 125 -5.33 -15.45 -11.55
C LYS A 125 -3.82 -15.21 -11.46
N LYS A 126 -3.28 -14.57 -12.49
CA LYS A 126 -1.85 -14.23 -12.57
C LYS A 126 -1.66 -12.76 -12.24
N PHE A 127 -0.91 -12.46 -11.19
CA PHE A 127 -0.64 -11.09 -10.76
C PHE A 127 0.48 -10.50 -11.62
N LEU A 128 0.21 -9.37 -12.26
CA LEU A 128 1.02 -8.83 -13.35
C LEU A 128 1.18 -7.31 -13.31
N VAL A 129 0.34 -6.61 -12.54
CA VAL A 129 0.35 -5.15 -12.49
C VAL A 129 0.90 -4.72 -11.13
N PRO A 130 2.19 -4.41 -11.00
CA PRO A 130 2.77 -3.98 -9.74
C PRO A 130 2.54 -2.49 -9.50
N TYR A 131 2.38 -2.12 -8.24
CA TYR A 131 2.15 -0.77 -7.78
C TYR A 131 3.04 -0.41 -6.60
N ILE A 132 3.37 0.87 -6.49
CA ILE A 132 3.91 1.51 -5.29
C ILE A 132 3.07 2.75 -5.03
N VAL A 133 2.47 2.86 -3.84
CA VAL A 133 1.41 3.83 -3.57
C VAL A 133 1.61 4.52 -2.23
N TYR A 134 1.20 5.79 -2.18
CA TYR A 134 0.91 6.48 -0.94
C TYR A 134 -0.58 6.83 -0.93
N GLU A 135 -1.35 6.06 -0.18
CA GLU A 135 -2.80 6.09 -0.20
C GLU A 135 -3.38 7.10 0.79
N LYS A 136 -4.58 7.58 0.43
CA LYS A 136 -5.45 8.51 1.15
C LYS A 136 -4.94 9.95 1.20
N VAL A 137 -5.91 10.83 1.38
CA VAL A 137 -5.77 12.28 1.32
C VAL A 137 -6.21 12.88 2.64
N PHE A 138 -5.44 13.83 3.15
CA PHE A 138 -5.69 14.53 4.40
C PHE A 138 -5.01 15.91 4.34
N PRO A 139 -5.30 16.86 5.26
CA PRO A 139 -4.53 18.08 5.41
C PRO A 139 -3.02 17.85 5.43
N CYS A 140 -2.28 18.69 4.69
CA CYS A 140 -0.85 18.48 4.43
C CYS A 140 -0.02 18.43 5.72
N ARG A 141 -0.38 19.24 6.71
CA ARG A 141 0.22 19.27 8.05
C ARG A 141 0.11 17.97 8.84
N SER A 142 -0.73 17.03 8.40
CA SER A 142 -0.94 15.74 9.07
C SER A 142 -0.10 14.60 8.48
N TYR A 143 0.54 14.81 7.33
CA TYR A 143 1.49 13.85 6.81
C TYR A 143 2.82 13.90 7.60
N PRO A 144 3.64 12.83 7.52
CA PRO A 144 4.92 12.80 8.20
C PRO A 144 5.81 13.97 7.74
N PRO A 145 6.60 14.57 8.64
CA PRO A 145 7.44 15.71 8.30
C PRO A 145 8.58 15.36 7.34
N ASP A 146 8.85 14.07 7.10
CA ASP A 146 9.89 13.58 6.19
C ASP A 146 9.71 14.10 4.75
N GLY A 147 8.47 14.33 4.33
CA GLY A 147 8.15 14.76 2.96
C GLY A 147 8.42 13.70 1.89
N VAL A 148 8.84 12.50 2.27
CA VAL A 148 9.19 11.41 1.35
C VAL A 148 9.07 10.03 2.00
N VAL A 149 8.64 9.05 1.22
CA VAL A 149 8.92 7.63 1.46
C VAL A 149 9.67 7.08 0.25
N THR A 150 10.67 6.24 0.48
CA THR A 150 11.47 5.63 -0.59
C THR A 150 11.41 4.11 -0.48
N PHE A 151 10.92 3.47 -1.53
CA PHE A 151 10.96 2.04 -1.73
C PHE A 151 12.25 1.69 -2.47
N ARG A 152 13.07 0.84 -1.86
CA ARG A 152 14.44 0.49 -2.28
C ARG A 152 14.59 -1.01 -2.38
N ASN A 153 15.68 -1.44 -3.01
CA ASN A 153 16.03 -2.85 -3.16
C ASN A 153 14.92 -3.62 -3.87
N ILE A 154 14.30 -2.99 -4.89
CA ILE A 154 13.23 -3.59 -5.66
C ILE A 154 13.77 -4.85 -6.30
N THR A 155 13.18 -5.99 -5.97
CA THR A 155 13.50 -7.28 -6.57
C THR A 155 12.23 -7.81 -7.23
N MET A 156 12.33 -8.26 -8.47
CA MET A 156 11.21 -8.83 -9.20
C MET A 156 11.64 -10.06 -9.98
N GLU A 157 10.96 -11.18 -9.72
CA GLU A 157 11.07 -12.38 -10.53
C GLU A 157 9.74 -12.64 -11.24
N CYS A 158 9.83 -13.22 -12.43
CA CYS A 158 8.67 -13.49 -13.27
C CYS A 158 8.69 -14.90 -13.86
N GLU A 159 7.48 -15.45 -14.03
CA GLU A 159 7.19 -16.60 -14.88
C GLU A 159 7.13 -16.13 -16.35
N THR A 160 7.77 -16.89 -17.25
CA THR A 160 7.71 -16.69 -18.70
C THR A 160 7.37 -18.00 -19.39
N ALA A 161 7.11 -17.98 -20.70
CA ALA A 161 6.89 -19.20 -21.46
C ALA A 161 8.08 -20.19 -21.42
N SER A 162 9.30 -19.71 -21.16
CA SER A 162 10.52 -20.51 -21.17
C SER A 162 11.09 -20.84 -19.79
N ALA A 163 10.61 -20.21 -18.72
CA ALA A 163 11.16 -20.37 -17.39
C ALA A 163 10.15 -20.04 -16.29
N ALA A 164 10.15 -20.84 -15.23
CA ALA A 164 9.24 -20.69 -14.10
C ALA A 164 9.56 -19.48 -13.20
N SER A 165 10.82 -19.06 -13.13
CA SER A 165 11.24 -17.84 -12.44
C SER A 165 12.52 -17.28 -13.06
N VAL A 166 12.51 -16.02 -13.48
CA VAL A 166 13.67 -15.26 -13.96
C VAL A 166 13.63 -13.84 -13.42
N ASP A 167 14.81 -13.23 -13.19
CA ASP A 167 14.88 -11.79 -12.90
C ASP A 167 14.25 -11.01 -14.06
N CYS A 168 13.21 -10.25 -13.76
CA CYS A 168 12.47 -9.43 -14.70
C CYS A 168 12.42 -7.96 -14.27
N LYS A 169 13.19 -7.55 -13.25
CA LYS A 169 13.18 -6.19 -12.70
C LYS A 169 13.37 -5.13 -13.79
N ASN A 170 14.34 -5.37 -14.68
CA ASN A 170 14.68 -4.44 -15.77
C ASN A 170 13.72 -4.53 -16.97
N LEU A 171 12.74 -5.44 -16.94
CA LEU A 171 11.68 -5.52 -17.94
C LEU A 171 10.48 -4.63 -17.59
N VAL A 172 10.36 -4.19 -16.34
CA VAL A 172 9.25 -3.35 -15.90
C VAL A 172 9.46 -1.92 -16.38
N THR A 173 8.48 -1.39 -17.10
CA THR A 173 8.40 0.05 -17.38
C THR A 173 7.50 0.72 -16.35
N TRP A 174 8.10 1.45 -15.41
CA TRP A 174 7.36 2.18 -14.38
C TRP A 174 6.87 3.53 -14.90
N SER A 175 5.62 3.87 -14.57
CA SER A 175 5.01 5.16 -14.83
C SER A 175 4.57 5.82 -13.53
N ALA A 176 5.05 7.04 -13.29
CA ALA A 176 4.60 7.87 -12.17
C ALA A 176 3.23 8.50 -12.48
N GLN A 177 2.32 8.44 -11.52
CA GLN A 177 0.94 8.89 -11.64
C GLN A 177 0.46 9.53 -10.33
N TYR A 178 -0.65 10.26 -10.41
CA TYR A 178 -1.35 10.77 -9.23
C TYR A 178 -2.86 10.84 -9.50
N LYS A 179 -3.64 10.59 -8.44
CA LYS A 179 -5.11 10.61 -8.50
C LYS A 179 -5.70 11.87 -7.89
N ASP A 180 -5.03 12.43 -6.89
CA ASP A 180 -5.43 13.67 -6.25
C ASP A 180 -4.20 14.55 -6.06
N ASP A 181 -4.25 15.71 -6.68
CA ASP A 181 -3.28 16.77 -6.52
C ASP A 181 -3.50 17.54 -5.20
N ASN A 182 -3.15 16.89 -4.09
CA ASN A 182 -3.13 17.45 -2.75
C ASN A 182 -1.69 17.33 -2.19
N CYS A 183 -1.23 18.36 -1.50
CA CYS A 183 0.10 18.40 -0.86
C CYS A 183 1.28 18.16 -1.80
N ASN A 184 1.15 18.55 -3.08
CA ASN A 184 2.16 18.30 -4.11
C ASN A 184 2.64 16.83 -4.13
N MET A 185 1.74 15.88 -3.83
CA MET A 185 2.11 14.50 -3.68
C MET A 185 2.46 13.89 -5.05
N ARG A 186 3.67 13.35 -5.21
CA ARG A 186 4.19 12.86 -6.50
C ARG A 186 5.01 11.59 -6.34
N ALA A 187 4.83 10.65 -7.26
CA ALA A 187 5.73 9.52 -7.41
C ALA A 187 6.90 9.90 -8.34
N HIS A 188 8.08 9.36 -8.07
CA HIS A 188 9.29 9.56 -8.85
C HIS A 188 9.96 8.20 -9.05
N VAL A 189 10.18 7.84 -10.31
CA VAL A 189 10.95 6.65 -10.69
C VAL A 189 12.41 7.08 -10.77
N ASP A 190 13.17 6.85 -9.69
CA ASP A 190 14.57 7.26 -9.63
C ASP A 190 15.47 6.27 -10.39
N SER A 191 15.17 4.97 -10.28
CA SER A 191 15.83 3.89 -11.00
C SER A 191 14.99 2.61 -11.01
N SER A 192 15.48 1.53 -11.64
CA SER A 192 14.87 0.20 -11.54
C SER A 192 14.89 -0.39 -10.12
N ASP A 193 15.77 0.12 -9.25
CA ASP A 193 15.94 -0.35 -7.86
C ASP A 193 15.24 0.54 -6.83
N GLN A 194 14.76 1.71 -7.24
CA GLN A 194 14.25 2.71 -6.31
C GLN A 194 13.14 3.58 -6.90
N ILE A 195 12.06 3.67 -6.15
CA ILE A 195 10.95 4.58 -6.41
C ILE A 195 10.62 5.32 -5.13
N ARG A 196 10.42 6.63 -5.21
CA ARG A 196 10.03 7.46 -4.06
C ARG A 196 8.71 8.15 -4.30
N ILE A 197 7.98 8.39 -3.22
CA ILE A 197 6.78 9.23 -3.23
C ILE A 197 7.02 10.39 -2.27
N THR A 198 6.88 11.62 -2.78
CA THR A 198 7.07 12.85 -2.01
C THR A 198 5.76 13.54 -1.72
N TRP A 199 5.74 14.40 -0.70
CA TRP A 199 4.67 15.35 -0.39
C TRP A 199 5.26 16.59 0.28
N ASP A 200 4.49 17.67 0.31
CA ASP A 200 4.82 18.94 0.96
C ASP A 200 3.83 19.21 2.09
N THR A 201 4.32 19.19 3.33
CA THR A 201 3.51 19.41 4.54
C THR A 201 3.13 20.86 4.77
N SER A 202 3.77 21.80 4.06
CA SER A 202 3.52 23.24 4.13
C SER A 202 2.56 23.75 3.06
N ALA A 203 2.25 22.91 2.06
CA ALA A 203 1.31 23.25 0.99
C ALA A 203 -0.11 23.45 1.53
N ILE A 204 -0.87 24.34 0.86
CA ILE A 204 -2.30 24.50 1.12
C ILE A 204 -3.01 23.21 0.71
N SER A 205 -3.76 22.63 1.64
CA SER A 205 -4.56 21.45 1.39
C SER A 205 -5.98 21.82 0.98
N LYS A 206 -6.54 21.06 0.04
CA LYS A 206 -7.98 21.09 -0.26
C LYS A 206 -8.85 20.74 0.96
N TYR A 207 -8.24 20.11 1.97
CA TYR A 207 -8.90 19.65 3.18
C TYR A 207 -8.70 20.58 4.39
N ASP A 208 -7.96 21.69 4.25
CA ASP A 208 -7.64 22.56 5.40
C ASP A 208 -8.86 23.20 6.06
N ASN A 209 -9.91 23.44 5.27
CA ASN A 209 -11.16 24.04 5.73
C ASN A 209 -12.22 23.01 6.18
N HIS A 210 -11.89 21.71 6.17
CA HIS A 210 -12.81 20.69 6.67
C HIS A 210 -12.86 20.71 8.19
N THR A 211 -14.06 20.55 8.74
CA THR A 211 -14.29 20.32 10.17
C THR A 211 -13.74 18.96 10.60
N ALA A 212 -13.53 18.77 11.90
CA ALA A 212 -13.10 17.48 12.44
C ALA A 212 -14.09 16.35 12.08
N ALA A 213 -15.40 16.63 12.05
CA ALA A 213 -16.42 15.66 11.68
C ALA A 213 -16.30 15.23 10.20
N GLU A 214 -16.10 16.19 9.30
CA GLU A 214 -15.88 15.91 7.87
C GLU A 214 -14.57 15.15 7.63
N LEU A 215 -13.51 15.46 8.38
CA LEU A 215 -12.25 14.71 8.29
C LEU A 215 -12.37 13.27 8.81
N VAL A 216 -13.17 13.03 9.85
CA VAL A 216 -13.49 11.67 10.31
C VAL A 216 -14.33 10.93 9.27
N ASP A 217 -15.31 11.61 8.67
CA ASP A 217 -16.17 11.06 7.63
C ASP A 217 -15.39 10.76 6.32
N LEU A 218 -14.37 11.56 6.00
CA LEU A 218 -13.47 11.29 4.88
C LEU A 218 -12.73 9.96 5.05
N ASN A 219 -12.29 9.64 6.26
CA ASN A 219 -11.61 8.38 6.55
C ASN A 219 -12.57 7.19 6.59
N SER A 220 -13.79 7.38 7.08
CA SER A 220 -14.78 6.31 7.20
C SER A 220 -15.40 5.87 5.87
N LYS A 221 -15.43 6.76 4.86
CA LYS A 221 -16.04 6.48 3.56
C LYS A 221 -15.21 5.57 2.64
N ALA A 222 -13.99 5.17 3.02
CA ALA A 222 -13.16 4.27 2.22
C ALA A 222 -12.35 3.27 3.06
N GLY A 223 -12.53 1.97 2.81
CA GLY A 223 -11.75 0.89 3.46
C GLY A 223 -12.29 0.48 4.84
N TRP A 224 -11.39 0.02 5.74
CA TRP A 224 -11.70 -0.56 7.05
C TRP A 224 -12.59 0.31 7.96
N ALA A 225 -12.58 1.63 7.79
CA ALA A 225 -13.32 2.57 8.64
C ALA A 225 -14.83 2.70 8.27
N GLN A 226 -15.31 2.06 7.20
CA GLN A 226 -16.76 1.94 6.94
C GLN A 226 -17.49 1.26 8.12
N LYS A 227 -16.84 0.33 8.82
CA LYS A 227 -17.42 -0.40 9.96
C LYS A 227 -17.55 0.44 11.25
N LEU A 228 -16.81 1.55 11.38
CA LEU A 228 -16.84 2.41 12.57
C LEU A 228 -18.00 3.39 12.59
N ILE A 229 -18.53 3.81 11.43
CA ILE A 229 -19.76 4.61 11.36
C ILE A 229 -21.00 3.76 11.66
N ALA A 230 -21.00 2.50 11.23
CA ALA A 230 -22.13 1.59 11.48
C ALA A 230 -22.41 1.34 12.98
N THR A 231 -21.44 1.61 13.87
CA THR A 231 -21.58 1.42 15.32
C THR A 231 -21.89 2.69 16.12
N ARG A 232 -21.94 3.88 15.48
CA ARG A 232 -22.36 5.14 16.13
C ARG A 232 -23.79 5.58 15.81
N GLY A 233 -24.50 4.81 14.98
CA GLY A 233 -25.89 5.06 14.62
C GLY A 233 -26.91 4.39 15.54
N VAL A 234 -26.84 4.59 16.86
CA VAL A 234 -28.01 4.45 17.75
C VAL A 234 -27.88 5.44 18.91
N ALA A 235 -28.42 6.63 18.69
CA ALA A 235 -29.03 7.46 19.72
C ALA A 235 -29.87 8.53 19.01
N VAL A 236 -30.95 8.09 18.37
CA VAL A 236 -32.09 8.98 18.16
C VAL A 236 -32.79 9.06 19.52
N VAL A 237 -32.57 10.17 20.21
CA VAL A 237 -33.45 10.60 21.29
C VAL A 237 -34.67 11.19 20.60
N GLU A 238 -35.80 10.52 20.72
CA GLU A 238 -37.12 11.10 20.43
C GLU A 238 -37.86 11.33 21.76
N ALA A 239 -38.35 12.58 21.88
CA ALA A 239 -39.26 13.17 22.87
C ALA A 239 -38.82 13.23 24.35
#